data_AF-A0A836CGG7-F1
#
_entry.id   AF-A0A836CGG7-F1
#
_cell.length_a   1.000
_cell.length_b   1.000
_cell.length_c   1.000
_cell.angle_alpha   90.00
_cell.angle_beta   90.00
_cell.angle_gamma   90.00
#
_symmetry.space_group_name_H-M   'P 1'
#
loop_
_entity.id
_entity.type
_entity.pdbx_description
1 polymer ?
#
loop_
_entity_poly.entity_id
_entity_poly.type
_entity_poly.pdbx_seq_one_letter_code
_entity_poly.pdbx_strand_id
1 'polypeptide(L)'
;DLYHATAGDQWWRAERWLAPGSEVRKWYGIGVRHGALTSLRLPNNNLSGALPQTLGGLAALRALDLSFNKALRGRVPRCVGALTRLRVGTASELSSL
;
A
#
# COMPACT_ATOMS: atom_id res chain seq x y z
N ASP A 1 -10.01 0.22 -4.17
CA ASP A 1 -9.33 -1.02 -3.77
C ASP A 1 -8.37 -0.91 -2.62
N LEU A 2 -7.18 -0.29 -2.74
CA LEU A 2 -6.16 -0.36 -1.69
C LEU A 2 -6.67 0.04 -0.29
N TYR A 3 -7.37 1.18 -0.21
CA TYR A 3 -7.96 1.69 1.03
C TYR A 3 -8.86 0.63 1.70
N HIS A 4 -9.86 0.13 0.99
CA HIS A 4 -10.77 -0.89 1.55
C HIS A 4 -10.08 -2.24 1.79
N ALA A 5 -9.18 -2.66 0.91
CA ALA A 5 -8.49 -3.95 1.00
C ALA A 5 -7.51 -4.03 2.18
N THR A 6 -7.04 -2.88 2.68
CA THR A 6 -6.03 -2.82 3.75
C THR A 6 -6.47 -2.04 4.98
N ALA A 7 -7.78 -2.02 5.23
CA ALA A 7 -8.40 -1.37 6.39
C ALA A 7 -8.03 0.12 6.52
N GLY A 8 -8.29 0.90 5.46
CA GLY A 8 -7.99 2.32 5.34
C GLY A 8 -8.46 3.18 6.51
N ASP A 9 -9.60 2.81 7.12
CA ASP A 9 -10.16 3.51 8.27
C ASP A 9 -9.32 3.34 9.55
N GLN A 10 -8.33 2.42 9.54
CA GLN A 10 -7.41 2.15 10.65
C GLN A 10 -5.99 2.61 10.36
N TRP A 11 -5.74 3.24 9.21
CA TRP A 11 -4.43 3.78 8.88
C TRP A 11 -4.09 4.96 9.79
N TRP A 12 -2.82 5.10 10.15
CA TRP A 12 -2.39 6.25 10.95
C TRP A 12 -2.40 7.56 10.17
N ARG A 13 -2.11 7.48 8.87
CA ARG A 13 -2.04 8.60 7.93
C ARG A 13 -2.80 8.24 6.67
N ALA A 14 -4.00 8.78 6.57
CA ALA A 14 -4.88 8.66 5.41
C ALA A 14 -5.37 10.04 4.95
N GLU A 15 -4.56 11.09 5.17
CA GLU A 15 -4.97 12.45 4.89
C GLU A 15 -5.43 12.56 3.42
N ARG A 16 -6.64 13.10 3.25
CA ARG A 16 -7.31 13.32 1.96
C ARG A 16 -7.76 12.07 1.20
N TRP A 17 -7.43 10.86 1.65
CA TRP A 17 -7.97 9.63 1.07
C TRP A 17 -9.50 9.65 1.18
N LEU A 18 -10.18 9.43 0.05
CA LEU A 18 -11.65 9.45 -0.06
C LEU A 18 -12.35 10.74 0.38
N ALA A 19 -11.62 11.83 0.63
CA ALA A 19 -12.23 13.09 1.02
C ALA A 19 -13.06 13.65 -0.16
N PRO A 20 -14.29 14.16 0.09
CA PRO A 20 -15.14 14.72 -0.96
C PRO A 20 -14.41 15.81 -1.78
N GLY A 21 -14.46 15.69 -3.11
CA GLY A 21 -13.79 16.62 -4.02
C GLY A 21 -12.25 16.60 -3.98
N SER A 22 -11.63 15.64 -3.29
CA SER A 22 -10.18 15.54 -3.22
C SER A 22 -9.58 14.92 -4.48
N GLU A 23 -8.61 15.61 -5.06
CA GLU A 23 -7.78 15.06 -6.12
C GLU A 23 -6.78 14.02 -5.58
N VAL A 24 -6.61 12.91 -6.30
CA VAL A 24 -5.68 11.82 -5.96
C VAL A 24 -4.26 12.32 -5.68
N ARG A 25 -3.80 13.35 -6.39
CA ARG A 25 -2.46 13.96 -6.20
C ARG A 25 -2.26 14.61 -4.82
N LYS A 26 -3.34 14.87 -4.08
CA LYS A 26 -3.33 15.48 -2.73
C LYS A 26 -3.38 14.43 -1.62
N TRP A 27 -3.57 13.16 -1.96
CA TRP A 27 -3.63 12.07 -0.99
C TRP A 27 -2.28 11.83 -0.36
N TYR A 28 -2.28 11.57 0.95
CA TYR A 28 -1.06 11.22 1.65
C TYR A 28 -0.35 10.03 0.98
N GLY A 29 0.96 10.15 0.78
CA GLY A 29 1.77 9.08 0.20
C GLY A 29 1.67 8.92 -1.32
N ILE A 30 0.84 9.71 -2.00
CA ILE A 30 0.60 9.58 -3.44
C ILE A 30 1.45 10.58 -4.25
N GLY A 31 2.13 10.09 -5.28
CA GLY A 31 2.80 10.90 -6.30
C GLY A 31 2.22 10.63 -7.68
N VAL A 32 1.75 11.68 -8.35
CA VAL A 32 1.17 11.61 -9.70
C VAL A 32 2.03 12.41 -10.67
N ARG A 33 2.28 11.87 -11.87
CA ARG A 33 2.91 12.59 -12.99
C ARG A 33 2.07 12.39 -14.24
N HIS A 34 1.76 13.48 -14.95
CA HIS A 34 0.93 13.47 -16.16
C HIS A 34 -0.40 12.70 -16.00
N GLY A 35 -1.03 12.82 -14.83
CA GLY A 35 -2.29 12.13 -14.53
C GLY A 35 -2.15 10.65 -14.13
N ALA A 36 -0.94 10.07 -14.19
CA ALA A 36 -0.68 8.69 -13.81
C ALA A 36 -0.04 8.58 -12.41
N LEU A 37 -0.46 7.56 -11.64
CA LEU A 37 0.14 7.25 -10.34
C LEU A 37 1.56 6.70 -10.55
N THR A 38 2.55 7.39 -10.00
CA THR A 38 3.98 7.05 -10.15
C THR A 38 4.66 6.67 -8.84
N SER A 39 4.11 7.11 -7.71
CA SER A 39 4.62 6.79 -6.37
C SER A 39 3.47 6.50 -5.41
N LEU A 40 3.60 5.44 -4.62
CA LEU A 40 2.73 5.12 -3.49
C LEU A 40 3.62 4.81 -2.28
N ARG A 41 3.58 5.64 -1.24
CA ARG A 41 4.42 5.52 -0.04
C ARG A 41 3.57 5.65 1.21
N LEU A 42 3.33 4.52 1.87
CA LEU A 42 2.62 4.38 3.13
C LEU A 42 3.45 3.54 4.12
N PRO A 43 4.73 3.89 4.38
CA PRO A 43 5.54 3.15 5.33
C PRO A 43 4.99 3.34 6.74
N ASN A 44 5.05 2.29 7.55
CA ASN A 44 4.69 2.31 8.97
C ASN A 44 3.32 2.99 9.18
N ASN A 45 2.29 2.51 8.49
CA ASN A 45 1.00 3.20 8.42
C ASN A 45 -0.18 2.32 8.85
N ASN A 46 0.11 1.24 9.59
CA ASN A 46 -0.88 0.29 10.10
C ASN A 46 -1.73 -0.39 9.02
N LEU A 47 -1.17 -0.59 7.82
CA LEU A 47 -1.86 -1.38 6.79
C LEU A 47 -1.96 -2.83 7.27
N SER A 48 -3.14 -3.43 7.08
CA SER A 48 -3.42 -4.83 7.41
C SER A 48 -4.09 -5.55 6.24
N GLY A 49 -4.29 -6.87 6.32
CA GLY A 49 -4.98 -7.59 5.25
C GLY A 49 -4.11 -7.82 4.01
N ALA A 50 -4.73 -8.01 2.85
CA ALA A 50 -4.02 -8.40 1.62
C ALA A 50 -3.92 -7.25 0.62
N LEU A 51 -2.79 -7.18 -0.08
CA LEU A 51 -2.63 -6.23 -1.18
C LEU A 51 -3.56 -6.62 -2.35
N PRO A 52 -4.38 -5.70 -2.87
CA PRO A 52 -5.28 -6.02 -3.97
C PRO A 52 -4.49 -6.25 -5.26
N GLN A 53 -4.97 -7.17 -6.10
CA GLN A 53 -4.35 -7.47 -7.40
C GLN A 53 -4.32 -6.26 -8.34
N THR A 54 -5.25 -5.31 -8.16
CA THR A 54 -5.33 -4.07 -8.94
C THR A 54 -4.11 -3.15 -8.78
N LEU A 55 -3.31 -3.29 -7.71
CA LEU A 55 -1.98 -2.63 -7.64
C LEU A 55 -1.08 -3.03 -8.81
N GLY A 56 -1.27 -4.24 -9.35
CA GLY A 56 -0.53 -4.74 -10.49
C GLY A 56 -0.88 -4.07 -11.81
N GLY A 57 -2.00 -3.37 -11.90
CA GLY A 57 -2.43 -2.62 -13.09
C GLY A 57 -1.82 -1.22 -13.19
N LEU A 58 -1.06 -0.77 -12.18
CA LEU A 58 -0.48 0.56 -12.14
C LEU A 58 0.80 0.64 -13.00
N ALA A 59 0.64 0.64 -14.32
CA ALA A 59 1.75 0.57 -15.29
C ALA A 59 2.78 1.72 -15.18
N ALA A 60 2.36 2.87 -14.66
CA ALA A 60 3.22 4.04 -14.46
C ALA A 60 3.90 4.06 -13.08
N LEU A 61 3.58 3.12 -12.17
CA LEU A 61 4.18 3.09 -10.83
C LEU A 61 5.69 2.82 -10.95
N ARG A 62 6.48 3.61 -10.23
CA ARG A 62 7.95 3.53 -10.21
C ARG A 62 8.50 3.42 -8.79
N ALA A 63 7.74 3.87 -7.79
CA ALA A 63 8.12 3.78 -6.39
C ALA A 63 6.96 3.22 -5.57
N LEU A 64 7.22 2.17 -4.80
CA LEU A 64 6.29 1.65 -3.81
C LEU A 64 6.98 1.46 -2.45
N ASP A 65 6.49 2.14 -1.43
CA ASP A 65 6.96 1.91 -0.07
C ASP A 65 5.78 1.56 0.83
N LEU A 66 5.68 0.28 1.18
CA LEU A 66 4.73 -0.24 2.19
C LEU A 66 5.47 -0.86 3.37
N SER A 67 6.74 -0.48 3.57
CA SER A 67 7.59 -1.04 4.62
C SER A 67 7.00 -0.81 6.01
N PHE A 68 7.38 -1.65 6.97
CA PHE A 68 6.95 -1.55 8.37
C PHE A 68 5.43 -1.67 8.63
N ASN A 69 4.66 -2.20 7.68
CA ASN A 69 3.28 -2.60 7.89
C ASN A 69 3.20 -4.10 8.24
N LYS A 70 3.35 -4.41 9.53
CA LYS A 70 3.51 -5.79 10.03
C LYS A 70 2.26 -6.68 9.81
N ALA A 71 1.08 -6.09 9.73
CA ALA A 71 -0.19 -6.81 9.60
C ALA A 71 -0.58 -7.09 8.13
N LEU A 72 0.21 -6.64 7.15
CA LEU A 72 0.04 -7.03 5.75
C LEU A 72 0.35 -8.52 5.57
N ARG A 73 -0.54 -9.22 4.89
CA ARG A 73 -0.52 -10.67 4.68
C ARG A 73 -0.91 -11.02 3.25
N GLY A 74 -0.76 -12.29 2.88
CA GLY A 74 -1.07 -12.77 1.53
C GLY A 74 0.07 -12.54 0.54
N ARG A 75 -0.17 -12.87 -0.74
CA ARG A 75 0.87 -12.79 -1.78
C ARG A 75 1.05 -11.35 -2.24
N VAL A 76 2.31 -10.93 -2.31
CA VAL A 76 2.69 -9.73 -3.04
C VAL A 76 2.38 -9.97 -4.52
N PRO A 77 1.61 -9.10 -5.20
CA PRO A 77 1.41 -9.23 -6.64
C PRO A 77 2.77 -9.22 -7.35
N ARG A 78 3.01 -10.17 -8.27
CA ARG A 78 4.34 -10.39 -8.90
C ARG A 78 4.92 -9.11 -9.52
N CYS A 79 4.07 -8.33 -10.18
CA CYS A 79 4.36 -7.03 -10.76
C CYS A 79 4.81 -5.96 -9.75
N VAL A 80 4.33 -6.06 -8.51
CA VAL A 80 4.70 -5.17 -7.40
C VAL A 80 6.02 -5.62 -6.74
N GLY A 81 6.25 -6.93 -6.67
CA GLY A 81 7.51 -7.50 -6.16
C GLY A 81 8.75 -7.11 -6.95
N ALA A 82 8.59 -6.73 -8.23
CA ALA A 82 9.67 -6.22 -9.08
C ALA A 82 10.05 -4.75 -8.78
N LEU A 83 9.16 -3.98 -8.13
CA LEU A 83 9.33 -2.53 -8.00
C LEU A 83 9.99 -2.09 -6.68
N THR A 84 9.88 -2.86 -5.57
CA THR A 84 10.54 -2.45 -4.29
C THR A 84 10.62 -3.54 -3.21
N ARG A 85 11.55 -3.34 -2.26
CA ARG A 85 11.81 -4.11 -1.03
C ARG A 85 10.58 -4.22 -0.13
N LEU A 86 9.69 -5.16 -0.39
CA LEU A 86 8.58 -5.46 0.51
C LEU A 86 9.07 -6.38 1.63
N ARG A 87 9.12 -5.89 2.87
CA ARG A 87 9.34 -6.74 4.05
C ARG A 87 7.99 -7.09 4.66
N VAL A 88 7.33 -8.10 4.07
CA VAL A 88 6.17 -8.75 4.71
C VAL A 88 6.73 -9.54 5.88
N GLY A 89 6.21 -9.28 7.08
CA GLY A 89 6.45 -10.16 8.21
C GLY A 89 5.77 -11.48 7.90
N THR A 90 6.53 -12.50 7.48
CA THR A 90 6.02 -13.86 7.50
C THR A 90 5.85 -14.24 8.96
N ALA A 91 4.60 -14.45 9.38
CA ALA A 91 4.33 -15.16 10.62
C ALA A 91 4.75 -16.62 10.42
N SER A 92 6.04 -16.88 10.57
CA SER A 92 6.59 -18.19 10.87
C SER A 92 7.17 -18.07 12.27
N GLU A 93 6.75 -18.97 13.17
CA GLU A 93 7.18 -19.11 14.56
C GLU A 93 6.48 -18.23 15.60
N LEU A 94 5.23 -18.58 15.90
CA LEU A 94 4.78 -18.69 17.29
C LEU A 94 4.05 -20.04 17.46
N SER A 95 4.78 -21.13 17.20
CA SER A 95 4.56 -22.37 17.93
C SER A 95 5.52 -22.36 19.12
N SER A 96 4.96 -22.44 20.32
CA SER A 96 5.64 -22.59 21.62
C SER A 96 6.09 -21.30 22.32
N LEU A 97 5.16 -20.70 23.08
CA LEU A 97 5.25 -20.52 24.53
C LEU A 97 3.84 -20.60 25.13
#